data_AF-A0A536T975-F1
#
_entry.id   AF-A0A536T975-F1
#
_cell.length_a   1.000
_cell.length_b   1.000
_cell.length_c   1.000
_cell.angle_alpha   90.00
_cell.angle_beta   90.00
_cell.angle_gamma   90.00
#
_symmetry.space_group_name_H-M   'P 1'
#
loop_
_entity.id
_entity.type
_entity.pdbx_description
1 polymer ?
#
loop_
_entity_poly.entity_id
_entity_poly.type
_entity_poly.pdbx_seq_one_letter_code
_entity_poly.pdbx_strand_id
1 'polypeptide(L)'
;MANVAEVGEFDSIQGDFTFDGVAGARTDSFPSADIANGAPLGTDATNRIVLAWADARHGLNHEEALVQYSDNRGQTWLALVNGAESSDRPDFPAIAISPNGTDVYLTYMGFLTTWQSTTSSPRFMQGVVRHASGAFTGWSTLNRGTVGDARGSSANSLTSEFLGDYNSVVATRTFAVATWNDVRNAADCPAIDAWRQSLVDGTPTATPAPGTVCPANFGNSDIFGGP
;
A
#
# COMPACT_ATOMS: atom_id res chain seq x y z
N MET A 1 8.31 19.62 -2.72
CA MET A 1 9.21 18.45 -2.77
C MET A 1 8.75 17.55 -1.63
N ALA A 2 8.57 16.25 -1.86
CA ALA A 2 8.31 15.33 -0.76
C ALA A 2 9.58 15.17 0.08
N ASN A 3 9.47 15.38 1.39
CA ASN A 3 10.51 14.98 2.33
C ASN A 3 10.10 13.62 2.87
N VAL A 4 10.73 12.57 2.37
CA VAL A 4 10.33 11.17 2.56
C VAL A 4 11.15 10.56 3.70
N ALA A 5 10.45 9.90 4.63
CA ALA A 5 11.05 8.96 5.57
C ALA A 5 10.64 7.55 5.15
N GLU A 6 11.62 6.72 4.79
CA GLU A 6 11.41 5.34 4.29
C GLU A 6 10.61 4.50 5.29
N VAL A 7 9.61 3.78 4.78
CA VAL A 7 8.78 2.86 5.56
C VAL A 7 9.39 1.47 5.68
N GLY A 8 8.92 0.71 6.67
CA GLY A 8 9.34 -0.66 6.90
C GLY A 8 10.71 -0.80 7.56
N GLU A 9 11.19 -2.04 7.62
CA GLU A 9 12.50 -2.39 8.16
C GLU A 9 13.27 -3.27 7.16
N PHE A 10 14.59 -3.07 7.08
CA PHE A 10 15.44 -3.83 6.16
C PHE A 10 15.47 -5.32 6.54
N ASP A 11 15.06 -6.18 5.61
CA ASP A 11 15.14 -7.62 5.74
C ASP A 11 16.28 -8.18 4.89
N SER A 12 17.26 -8.78 5.55
CA SER A 12 18.40 -9.42 4.89
C SER A 12 18.05 -10.62 4.02
N ILE A 13 16.90 -11.27 4.24
CA ILE A 13 16.46 -12.42 3.44
C ILE A 13 16.01 -11.96 2.04
N GLN A 14 15.27 -10.86 1.98
CA GLN A 14 14.83 -10.27 0.72
C GLN A 14 15.89 -9.33 0.11
N GLY A 15 16.74 -8.73 0.94
CA GLY A 15 17.67 -7.69 0.53
C GLY A 15 16.99 -6.33 0.30
N ASP A 16 15.82 -6.12 0.90
CA ASP A 16 14.97 -4.94 0.72
C ASP A 16 14.21 -4.60 2.01
N PHE A 17 13.50 -3.48 2.04
CA PHE A 17 12.62 -3.09 3.15
C PHE A 17 11.30 -3.85 3.11
N THR A 18 10.84 -4.28 4.28
CA THR A 18 9.58 -5.01 4.48
C THR A 18 8.62 -4.23 5.36
N PHE A 19 7.34 -4.22 5.01
CA PHE A 19 6.34 -3.40 5.72
C PHE A 19 5.80 -4.07 6.98
N ASP A 20 5.61 -5.39 6.97
CA ASP A 20 4.79 -6.12 7.95
C ASP A 20 5.55 -7.17 8.76
N GLY A 21 6.78 -7.49 8.38
CA GLY A 21 7.68 -8.31 9.18
C GLY A 21 8.85 -8.87 8.39
N VAL A 22 9.74 -9.59 9.08
CA VAL A 22 10.80 -10.40 8.44
C VAL A 22 10.18 -11.37 7.43
N ALA A 23 10.84 -11.57 6.30
CA ALA A 23 10.32 -12.32 5.15
C ALA A 23 8.92 -11.84 4.69
N GLY A 24 8.58 -10.58 4.97
CA GLY A 24 7.28 -9.98 4.70
C GLY A 24 7.15 -9.37 3.32
N ALA A 25 6.08 -8.62 3.15
CA ALA A 25 5.83 -7.90 1.92
C ALA A 25 6.85 -6.78 1.74
N ARG A 26 7.46 -6.73 0.55
CA ARG A 26 8.33 -5.62 0.13
C ARG A 26 7.55 -4.32 0.18
N THR A 27 8.24 -3.23 0.55
CA THR A 27 7.69 -1.87 0.48
C THR A 27 8.68 -0.88 -0.12
N ASP A 28 8.19 0.29 -0.52
CA ASP A 28 8.97 1.48 -0.81
C ASP A 28 8.19 2.74 -0.43
N SER A 29 8.87 3.88 -0.39
CA SER A 29 8.26 5.19 -0.17
C SER A 29 8.19 6.04 -1.44
N PHE A 30 8.08 5.43 -2.63
CA PHE A 30 8.02 6.18 -3.88
C PHE A 30 6.74 7.02 -3.99
N PRO A 31 6.84 8.32 -4.34
CA PRO A 31 5.64 9.15 -4.46
C PRO A 31 4.78 8.78 -5.67
N SER A 32 3.46 8.68 -5.45
CA SER A 32 2.43 8.68 -6.48
C SER A 32 1.95 10.10 -6.74
N ALA A 33 1.73 10.47 -8.00
CA ALA A 33 1.29 11.80 -8.40
C ALA A 33 0.17 11.75 -9.43
N ASP A 34 -0.72 12.74 -9.38
CA ASP A 34 -1.71 12.99 -10.43
C ASP A 34 -1.87 14.50 -10.64
N ILE A 35 -2.38 14.87 -11.82
CA ILE A 35 -2.58 16.26 -12.21
C ILE A 35 -3.97 16.44 -12.83
N ALA A 36 -4.69 17.44 -12.35
CA ALA A 36 -5.93 17.93 -12.94
C ALA A 36 -5.62 18.68 -14.26
N ASN A 37 -5.09 17.96 -15.26
CA ASN A 37 -4.43 18.53 -16.43
C ASN A 37 -5.41 19.16 -17.41
N GLY A 38 -5.20 20.44 -17.72
CA GLY A 38 -5.98 21.19 -18.70
C GLY A 38 -5.47 21.09 -20.14
N ALA A 39 -4.35 20.42 -20.40
CA ALA A 39 -3.77 20.39 -21.73
C ALA A 39 -4.38 19.30 -22.64
N PRO A 40 -4.59 19.55 -23.95
CA PRO A 40 -4.61 20.86 -24.60
C PRO A 40 -5.99 21.54 -24.57
N LEU A 41 -7.06 20.82 -24.22
CA LEU A 41 -8.46 21.27 -24.36
C LEU A 41 -9.24 21.34 -23.06
N GLY A 42 -8.62 20.97 -21.92
CA GLY A 42 -9.25 20.74 -20.62
C GLY A 42 -9.89 21.98 -20.03
N THR A 43 -11.07 22.28 -20.56
CA THR A 43 -11.96 23.35 -20.12
C THR A 43 -12.23 23.14 -18.64
N ASP A 44 -12.01 24.17 -17.83
CA ASP A 44 -12.16 24.20 -16.37
C ASP A 44 -11.18 23.38 -15.51
N ALA A 45 -10.17 22.77 -16.11
CA ALA A 45 -9.16 22.04 -15.35
C ALA A 45 -8.25 22.99 -14.55
N THR A 46 -7.91 22.60 -13.32
CA THR A 46 -7.19 23.47 -12.38
C THR A 46 -5.67 23.44 -12.58
N ASN A 47 -5.13 22.40 -13.24
CA ASN A 47 -3.70 22.08 -13.31
C ASN A 47 -3.05 21.87 -11.92
N ARG A 48 -3.86 21.61 -10.88
CA ARG A 48 -3.37 21.20 -9.56
C ARG A 48 -2.66 19.87 -9.67
N ILE A 49 -1.48 19.79 -9.07
CA ILE A 49 -0.71 18.56 -8.89
C ILE A 49 -0.98 18.06 -7.48
N VAL A 50 -1.32 16.79 -7.34
CA VAL A 50 -1.41 16.10 -6.04
C VAL A 50 -0.32 15.05 -5.94
N LEU A 51 0.16 14.81 -4.73
CA LEU A 51 1.21 13.84 -4.43
C LEU A 51 0.82 13.04 -3.19
N ALA A 52 1.11 11.74 -3.17
CA ALA A 52 0.98 10.87 -2.03
C ALA A 52 2.19 9.94 -1.88
N TRP A 53 2.60 9.61 -0.66
CA TRP A 53 3.62 8.60 -0.36
C TRP A 53 3.39 8.00 1.02
N ALA A 54 3.92 6.79 1.23
CA ALA A 54 3.99 6.19 2.56
C ALA A 54 5.19 6.81 3.31
N ASP A 55 4.99 7.22 4.56
CA ASP A 55 6.00 7.98 5.32
C ASP A 55 6.10 7.47 6.77
N ALA A 56 7.32 7.18 7.23
CA ALA A 56 7.60 6.73 8.60
C ALA A 56 8.28 7.79 9.47
N ARG A 57 8.00 9.08 9.30
CA ARG A 57 8.58 10.15 10.15
C ARG A 57 8.32 9.99 11.64
N HIS A 58 7.29 9.23 12.01
CA HIS A 58 6.96 8.91 13.40
C HIS A 58 7.50 7.54 13.85
N GLY A 59 8.33 6.90 13.03
CA GLY A 59 8.95 5.60 13.29
C GLY A 59 8.15 4.42 12.77
N LEU A 60 8.78 3.24 12.83
CA LEU A 60 8.18 1.96 12.47
C LEU A 60 6.87 1.75 13.24
N ASN A 61 5.84 1.26 12.55
CA ASN A 61 4.47 1.05 13.06
C ASN A 61 3.62 2.31 13.24
N HIS A 62 4.10 3.46 12.77
CA HIS A 62 3.39 4.74 12.78
C HIS A 62 3.38 5.37 11.38
N GLU A 63 3.33 4.54 10.35
CA GLU A 63 3.35 4.96 8.95
C GLU A 63 2.09 5.75 8.59
N GLU A 64 2.26 6.76 7.74
CA GLU A 64 1.20 7.65 7.26
C GLU A 64 1.13 7.65 5.74
N ALA A 65 -0.06 7.87 5.17
CA ALA A 65 -0.21 8.15 3.75
C ALA A 65 -0.24 9.67 3.61
N LEU A 66 0.93 10.27 3.54
CA LEU A 66 1.03 11.71 3.47
C LEU A 66 0.68 12.20 2.09
N VAL A 67 -0.13 13.25 2.06
CA VAL A 67 -0.51 13.95 0.84
C VAL A 67 -0.12 15.42 0.90
N GLN A 68 0.21 15.98 -0.26
CA GLN A 68 0.38 17.43 -0.47
C GLN A 68 -0.02 17.80 -1.90
N TYR A 69 -0.37 19.07 -2.13
CA TYR A 69 -0.73 19.56 -3.46
C TYR A 69 0.02 20.84 -3.85
N SER A 70 0.07 21.12 -5.14
CA SER A 70 0.67 22.32 -5.71
C SER A 70 -0.23 22.94 -6.77
N ASP A 71 -0.48 24.23 -6.63
CA ASP A 71 -1.24 25.05 -7.61
C ASP A 71 -0.34 25.85 -8.55
N ASN A 72 0.98 25.77 -8.37
CA ASN A 72 1.95 26.59 -9.09
C ASN A 72 3.06 25.76 -9.74
N ARG A 73 2.67 24.62 -10.32
CA ARG A 73 3.54 23.72 -11.10
C ARG A 73 4.70 23.16 -10.28
N GLY A 74 4.44 22.82 -9.01
CA GLY A 74 5.40 22.19 -8.11
C GLY A 74 6.37 23.14 -7.42
N GLN A 75 6.24 24.47 -7.61
CA GLN A 75 7.13 25.46 -6.98
C GLN A 75 6.92 25.53 -5.46
N THR A 76 5.67 25.54 -5.01
CA THR A 76 5.32 25.44 -3.58
C THR A 76 4.30 24.35 -3.37
N TRP A 77 4.33 23.76 -2.18
CA TRP A 77 3.46 22.66 -1.78
C TRP A 77 2.66 23.07 -0.54
N LEU A 78 1.38 22.74 -0.55
CA LEU A 78 0.40 23.09 0.46
C LEU A 78 -0.21 21.82 1.06
N ALA A 79 -0.74 21.96 2.27
CA ALA A 79 -1.43 20.93 3.05
C ALA A 79 -0.64 19.61 3.12
N LEU A 80 0.24 19.47 4.10
CA LEU A 80 0.86 18.19 4.43
C LEU A 80 0.02 17.47 5.48
N VAL A 81 -0.79 16.51 5.05
CA VAL A 81 -1.74 15.81 5.94
C VAL A 81 -1.70 14.31 5.69
N ASN A 82 -2.07 13.53 6.69
CA ASN A 82 -2.28 12.09 6.55
C ASN A 82 -3.69 11.85 5.96
N GLY A 83 -3.75 11.21 4.79
CA GLY A 83 -5.01 10.85 4.11
C GLY A 83 -5.55 9.47 4.49
N ALA A 84 -4.74 8.65 5.15
CA ALA A 84 -5.17 7.33 5.64
C ALA A 84 -6.12 7.45 6.83
N GLU A 85 -6.81 6.35 7.13
CA GLU A 85 -7.53 6.19 8.39
C GLU A 85 -6.54 5.97 9.53
N SER A 86 -6.81 6.52 10.71
CA SER A 86 -5.86 6.53 11.82
C SER A 86 -5.51 5.15 12.39
N SER A 87 -6.29 4.13 12.07
CA SER A 87 -6.07 2.74 12.48
C SER A 87 -5.23 1.93 11.50
N ASP A 88 -4.93 2.48 10.33
CA ASP A 88 -4.24 1.77 9.26
C ASP A 88 -2.78 2.22 9.21
N ARG A 89 -1.89 1.28 8.85
CA ARG A 89 -0.53 1.56 8.37
C ARG A 89 -0.55 1.43 6.85
N PRO A 90 -0.52 2.55 6.10
CA PRO A 90 -0.79 2.53 4.66
C PRO A 90 0.48 2.25 3.85
N ASP A 91 0.41 1.25 2.99
CA ASP A 91 1.48 0.87 2.07
C ASP A 91 1.07 1.12 0.61
N PHE A 92 2.06 1.51 -0.20
CA PHE A 92 1.93 1.88 -1.62
C PHE A 92 0.74 2.79 -1.96
N PRO A 93 0.58 3.97 -1.33
CA PRO A 93 -0.53 4.85 -1.63
C PRO A 93 -0.50 5.35 -3.09
N ALA A 94 -1.65 5.31 -3.74
CA ALA A 94 -1.89 5.91 -5.05
C ALA A 94 -2.97 6.98 -4.96
N ILE A 95 -2.74 8.13 -5.60
CA ILE A 95 -3.62 9.30 -5.52
C ILE A 95 -4.10 9.74 -6.90
N ALA A 96 -5.34 10.21 -6.98
CA ALA A 96 -5.90 10.84 -8.17
C ALA A 96 -6.69 12.09 -7.81
N ILE A 97 -6.74 13.05 -8.73
CA ILE A 97 -7.53 14.27 -8.61
C ILE A 97 -8.49 14.40 -9.80
N SER A 98 -9.74 14.71 -9.49
CA SER A 98 -10.75 15.02 -10.51
C SER A 98 -10.26 16.14 -11.45
N PRO A 99 -10.59 16.11 -12.76
CA PRO A 99 -10.11 17.12 -13.71
C PRO A 99 -10.44 18.57 -13.34
N ASN A 100 -11.59 18.83 -12.72
CA ASN A 100 -12.01 20.15 -12.20
C ASN A 100 -11.42 20.48 -10.82
N GLY A 101 -10.59 19.61 -10.25
CA GLY A 101 -9.88 19.80 -9.00
C GLY A 101 -10.75 19.80 -7.75
N THR A 102 -12.00 19.31 -7.81
CA THR A 102 -12.93 19.38 -6.68
C THR A 102 -12.76 18.22 -5.71
N ASP A 103 -12.36 17.06 -6.21
CA ASP A 103 -12.30 15.79 -5.49
C ASP A 103 -10.94 15.13 -5.66
N VAL A 104 -10.47 14.52 -4.58
CA VAL A 104 -9.24 13.72 -4.51
C VAL A 104 -9.59 12.35 -3.97
N TYR A 105 -8.96 11.33 -4.56
CA TYR A 105 -9.13 9.93 -4.21
C TYR A 105 -7.76 9.34 -3.89
N LEU A 106 -7.71 8.53 -2.83
CA LEU A 106 -6.49 7.88 -2.37
C LEU A 106 -6.80 6.40 -2.13
N THR A 107 -6.00 5.50 -2.68
CA THR A 107 -6.09 4.07 -2.41
C THR A 107 -4.77 3.56 -1.85
N TYR A 108 -4.82 2.62 -0.91
CA TYR A 108 -3.63 2.03 -0.29
C TYR A 108 -3.94 0.63 0.27
N MET A 109 -2.89 -0.15 0.54
CA MET A 109 -2.99 -1.36 1.36
C MET A 109 -2.88 -0.97 2.84
N GLY A 110 -3.95 -1.13 3.61
CA GLY A 110 -3.99 -0.78 5.02
C GLY A 110 -3.62 -1.98 5.90
N PHE A 111 -2.38 -2.04 6.36
CA PHE A 111 -1.95 -3.01 7.37
C PHE A 111 -2.51 -2.64 8.75
N LEU A 112 -2.93 -3.66 9.49
CA LEU A 112 -3.61 -3.55 10.79
C LEU A 112 -2.78 -4.11 11.94
N THR A 113 -1.72 -4.85 11.60
CA THR A 113 -0.75 -5.39 12.54
C THR A 113 0.55 -4.62 12.44
N THR A 114 1.26 -4.52 13.56
CA THR A 114 2.62 -3.99 13.59
C THR A 114 3.57 -4.95 12.86
N TRP A 115 4.71 -4.42 12.43
CA TRP A 115 5.85 -5.18 11.93
C TRP A 115 6.25 -6.27 12.93
N GLN A 116 6.57 -7.46 12.41
CA GLN A 116 6.85 -8.64 13.22
C GLN A 116 8.24 -9.21 12.94
N SER A 117 8.97 -9.53 14.01
CA SER A 117 10.28 -10.19 13.93
C SER A 117 10.21 -11.71 13.71
N THR A 118 9.01 -12.27 13.56
CA THR A 118 8.79 -13.69 13.29
C THR A 118 7.74 -13.88 12.20
N THR A 119 7.66 -15.08 11.63
CA THR A 119 6.77 -15.41 10.52
C THR A 119 5.46 -16.09 10.95
N SER A 120 5.27 -16.35 12.24
CA SER A 120 4.20 -17.24 12.72
C SER A 120 2.90 -16.55 13.14
N SER A 121 2.92 -15.23 13.33
CA SER A 121 1.75 -14.48 13.78
C SER A 121 1.03 -13.83 12.59
N PRO A 122 -0.31 -13.76 12.59
CA PRO A 122 -1.07 -13.16 11.49
C PRO A 122 -0.63 -11.73 11.14
N ARG A 123 -0.61 -11.40 9.85
CA ARG A 123 -0.25 -10.08 9.32
C ARG A 123 -1.45 -9.49 8.59
N PHE A 124 -2.34 -8.86 9.35
CA PHE A 124 -3.64 -8.46 8.83
C PHE A 124 -3.54 -7.21 7.95
N MET A 125 -4.19 -7.26 6.79
CA MET A 125 -4.32 -6.11 5.88
C MET A 125 -5.66 -6.10 5.16
N GLN A 126 -6.05 -4.94 4.64
CA GLN A 126 -7.18 -4.77 3.74
C GLN A 126 -6.95 -3.61 2.76
N GLY A 127 -7.55 -3.66 1.58
CA GLY A 127 -7.56 -2.50 0.69
C GLY A 127 -8.49 -1.39 1.18
N VAL A 128 -8.07 -0.13 1.03
CA VAL A 128 -8.85 1.04 1.44
C VAL A 128 -8.88 2.07 0.32
N VAL A 129 -10.05 2.66 0.08
CA VAL A 129 -10.23 3.82 -0.80
C VAL A 129 -10.82 4.97 0.00
N ARG A 130 -10.18 6.12 -0.11
CA ARG A 130 -10.49 7.35 0.60
C ARG A 130 -10.84 8.46 -0.37
N HIS A 131 -11.70 9.37 0.06
CA HIS A 131 -12.09 10.57 -0.68
C HIS A 131 -11.98 11.80 0.20
N ALA A 132 -11.54 12.90 -0.39
CA ALA A 132 -11.59 14.23 0.20
C ALA A 132 -11.86 15.29 -0.87
N SER A 133 -12.07 16.53 -0.43
CA SER A 133 -12.05 17.66 -1.34
C SER A 133 -10.65 17.83 -1.97
N GLY A 134 -10.57 18.59 -3.06
CA GLY A 134 -9.30 18.93 -3.71
C GLY A 134 -8.31 19.66 -2.80
N ALA A 135 -8.76 20.24 -1.68
CA ALA A 135 -7.93 20.86 -0.65
C ALA A 135 -7.59 19.91 0.52
N PHE A 136 -7.86 18.61 0.35
CA PHE A 136 -7.68 17.53 1.34
C PHE A 136 -8.46 17.73 2.63
N THR A 137 -9.67 18.29 2.54
CA THR A 137 -10.59 18.42 3.67
C THR A 137 -11.73 17.42 3.58
N GLY A 138 -12.23 16.99 4.74
CA GLY A 138 -13.40 16.11 4.81
C GLY A 138 -13.12 14.67 4.38
N TRP A 139 -11.95 14.13 4.71
CA TRP A 139 -11.61 12.74 4.41
C TRP A 139 -12.71 11.76 4.86
N SER A 140 -13.09 10.87 3.96
CA SER A 140 -14.09 9.82 4.19
C SER A 140 -13.64 8.53 3.51
N THR A 141 -14.16 7.39 3.98
CA THR A 141 -13.87 6.07 3.42
C THR A 141 -14.95 5.71 2.40
N LEU A 142 -14.55 5.49 1.15
CA LEU A 142 -15.43 4.98 0.09
C LEU A 142 -15.46 3.45 0.09
N ASN A 143 -14.32 2.82 0.33
CA ASN A 143 -14.19 1.37 0.41
C ASN A 143 -13.27 0.95 1.55
N ARG A 144 -13.68 -0.11 2.26
CA ARG A 144 -12.85 -0.87 3.18
C ARG A 144 -13.04 -2.35 2.89
N GLY A 145 -11.97 -3.00 2.45
CA GLY A 145 -11.98 -4.40 2.04
C GLY A 145 -12.23 -5.38 3.20
N THR A 146 -12.43 -6.64 2.86
CA THR A 146 -12.36 -7.73 3.84
C THR A 146 -10.91 -7.90 4.30
N VAL A 147 -10.71 -8.08 5.60
CA VAL A 147 -9.38 -8.35 6.16
C VAL A 147 -8.87 -9.72 5.70
N GLY A 148 -7.66 -9.75 5.17
CA GLY A 148 -6.91 -10.98 4.90
C GLY A 148 -5.60 -11.03 5.70
N ASP A 149 -4.86 -12.12 5.54
CA ASP A 149 -3.56 -12.35 6.19
C ASP A 149 -2.44 -12.40 5.13
N ALA A 150 -1.52 -11.43 5.18
CA ALA A 150 -0.45 -11.25 4.20
C ALA A 150 0.49 -12.45 4.09
N ARG A 151 0.59 -13.27 5.16
CA ARG A 151 1.35 -14.55 5.16
C ARG A 151 0.88 -15.53 4.10
N GLY A 152 -0.40 -15.46 3.73
CA GLY A 152 -0.98 -16.25 2.64
C GLY A 152 -0.46 -15.89 1.25
N SER A 153 0.33 -14.82 1.11
CA SER A 153 0.99 -14.44 -0.13
C SER A 153 2.43 -14.96 -0.23
N SER A 154 2.98 -15.02 -1.44
CA SER A 154 4.36 -15.50 -1.62
C SER A 154 5.00 -15.06 -2.92
N ALA A 155 6.27 -14.67 -2.83
CA ALA A 155 7.14 -14.62 -3.99
C ALA A 155 7.37 -16.04 -4.53
N ASN A 156 7.74 -16.16 -5.81
CA ASN A 156 8.00 -17.46 -6.43
C ASN A 156 9.19 -18.22 -5.79
N SER A 157 10.17 -17.51 -5.24
CA SER A 157 11.28 -18.09 -4.46
C SER A 157 10.84 -18.63 -3.10
N LEU A 158 9.59 -18.35 -2.70
CA LEU A 158 8.98 -18.59 -1.39
C LEU A 158 9.56 -17.74 -0.25
N THR A 159 10.79 -17.22 -0.41
CA THR A 159 11.61 -16.59 0.65
C THR A 159 10.94 -15.42 1.37
N SER A 160 9.95 -14.80 0.74
CA SER A 160 9.18 -13.70 1.28
C SER A 160 7.71 -13.79 0.89
N GLU A 161 6.88 -13.07 1.61
CA GLU A 161 5.54 -12.67 1.17
C GLU A 161 5.64 -11.78 -0.08
N PHE A 162 4.55 -11.72 -0.85
CA PHE A 162 4.49 -10.89 -2.05
C PHE A 162 3.04 -10.54 -2.38
N LEU A 163 2.64 -9.34 -1.98
CA LEU A 163 1.31 -8.78 -2.27
C LEU A 163 1.23 -8.22 -3.70
N GLY A 164 2.37 -7.79 -4.25
CA GLY A 164 2.48 -7.12 -5.55
C GLY A 164 2.70 -5.62 -5.41
N ASP A 165 2.96 -4.99 -6.55
CA ASP A 165 3.24 -3.56 -6.69
C ASP A 165 2.55 -3.08 -7.99
N TYR A 166 1.80 -1.99 -8.05
CA TYR A 166 1.42 -0.98 -7.04
C TYR A 166 -0.11 -0.84 -7.04
N ASN A 167 -0.66 -0.11 -6.06
CA ASN A 167 -2.06 0.33 -6.15
C ASN A 167 -2.23 1.38 -7.27
N SER A 168 -3.45 1.55 -7.77
CA SER A 168 -3.75 2.56 -8.79
C SER A 168 -5.12 3.16 -8.57
N VAL A 169 -5.28 4.45 -8.87
CA VAL A 169 -6.57 5.12 -8.88
C VAL A 169 -6.61 6.12 -10.01
N VAL A 170 -7.75 6.24 -10.66
CA VAL A 170 -8.00 7.24 -11.70
C VAL A 170 -9.30 7.95 -11.37
N ALA A 171 -9.27 9.28 -11.38
CA ALA A 171 -10.42 10.11 -11.11
C ALA A 171 -11.06 10.62 -12.41
N THR A 172 -12.40 10.57 -12.44
CA THR A 172 -13.22 11.34 -13.37
C THR A 172 -13.66 12.63 -12.68
N ARG A 173 -14.55 13.39 -13.32
CA ARG A 173 -15.13 14.60 -12.71
C ARG A 173 -16.01 14.32 -11.49
N THR A 174 -16.59 13.13 -11.38
CA THR A 174 -17.66 12.84 -10.40
C THR A 174 -17.48 11.54 -9.63
N PHE A 175 -16.51 10.71 -9.99
CA PHE A 175 -16.19 9.44 -9.32
C PHE A 175 -14.75 9.02 -9.63
N ALA A 176 -14.22 8.03 -8.92
CA ALA A 176 -12.95 7.38 -9.25
C ALA A 176 -13.11 5.87 -9.41
N VAL A 177 -12.10 5.25 -10.00
CA VAL A 177 -11.91 3.81 -10.00
C VAL A 177 -10.54 3.54 -9.41
N ALA A 178 -10.52 2.78 -8.32
CA ALA A 178 -9.31 2.34 -7.65
C ALA A 178 -9.11 0.82 -7.82
N THR A 179 -7.86 0.40 -7.85
CA THR A 179 -7.43 -0.99 -7.80
C THR A 179 -6.32 -1.16 -6.77
N TRP A 180 -6.36 -2.24 -6.02
CA TRP A 180 -5.37 -2.55 -4.97
C TRP A 180 -5.09 -4.04 -4.90
N ASN A 181 -3.92 -4.38 -4.33
CA ASN A 181 -3.57 -5.76 -4.01
C ASN A 181 -4.28 -6.20 -2.71
N ASP A 182 -4.79 -7.41 -2.68
CA ASP A 182 -5.63 -7.92 -1.60
C ASP A 182 -5.39 -9.42 -1.36
N VAL A 183 -5.47 -9.82 -0.10
CA VAL A 183 -5.24 -11.21 0.35
C VAL A 183 -6.43 -11.78 1.10
N ARG A 184 -7.62 -11.20 0.97
CA ARG A 184 -8.85 -11.73 1.63
C ARG A 184 -9.18 -13.17 1.27
N ASN A 185 -8.72 -13.63 0.10
CA ASN A 185 -8.94 -14.99 -0.39
C ASN A 185 -7.71 -15.89 -0.20
N ALA A 186 -6.61 -15.35 0.33
CA ALA A 186 -5.41 -16.12 0.61
C ALA A 186 -5.61 -17.00 1.85
N ALA A 187 -5.00 -18.17 1.85
CA ALA A 187 -4.83 -18.96 3.06
C ALA A 187 -3.36 -19.05 3.43
N ASP A 188 -3.10 -18.87 4.71
CA ASP A 188 -1.78 -19.09 5.31
C ASP A 188 -1.29 -20.53 5.10
N CYS A 189 0.02 -20.70 4.93
CA CYS A 189 0.68 -21.99 4.86
C CYS A 189 1.77 -22.09 5.94
N PRO A 190 1.47 -22.69 7.10
CA PRO A 190 2.43 -22.78 8.22
C PRO A 190 3.76 -23.46 7.87
N ALA A 191 3.77 -24.36 6.88
CA ALA A 191 5.01 -24.97 6.40
C ALA A 191 5.95 -23.96 5.70
N ILE A 192 5.38 -22.97 5.01
CA ILE A 192 6.13 -21.87 4.39
C ILE A 192 6.60 -20.91 5.46
N ASP A 193 5.77 -20.57 6.45
CA ASP A 193 6.17 -19.72 7.57
C ASP A 193 7.36 -20.30 8.32
N ALA A 194 7.32 -21.59 8.66
CA ALA A 194 8.41 -22.28 9.35
C ALA A 194 9.69 -22.29 8.49
N TRP A 195 9.54 -22.48 7.18
CA TRP A 195 10.69 -22.45 6.28
C TRP A 195 11.29 -21.03 6.17
N ARG A 196 10.46 -19.98 6.02
CA ARG A 196 10.90 -18.57 6.05
C ARG A 196 11.58 -18.24 7.37
N GLN A 197 11.03 -18.67 8.51
CA GLN A 197 11.67 -18.50 9.82
C GLN A 197 13.04 -19.17 9.86
N SER A 198 13.19 -20.37 9.29
CA SER A 198 14.50 -21.05 9.24
C SER A 198 15.56 -20.30 8.44
N LEU A 199 15.15 -19.50 7.44
CA LEU A 199 16.04 -18.59 6.73
C LEU A 199 16.46 -17.43 7.63
N VAL A 200 15.50 -16.79 8.29
CA VAL A 200 15.73 -15.69 9.25
C VAL A 200 16.66 -16.13 10.39
N ASP A 201 16.48 -17.35 10.90
CA ASP A 201 17.29 -17.92 11.97
C ASP A 201 18.71 -18.34 11.50
N GLY A 202 18.99 -18.29 10.19
CA GLY A 202 20.27 -18.71 9.61
C GLY A 202 20.51 -20.22 9.64
N THR A 203 19.45 -21.02 9.81
CA THR A 203 19.51 -22.49 9.81
C THR A 203 18.51 -23.09 8.80
N PRO A 204 18.69 -22.84 7.48
CA PRO A 204 17.70 -23.21 6.47
C PRO A 204 17.32 -24.68 6.52
N THR A 205 16.02 -24.93 6.55
CA THR A 205 15.44 -26.27 6.38
C THR A 205 15.22 -26.58 4.89
N ALA A 206 14.80 -27.81 4.58
CA ALA A 206 14.45 -28.18 3.22
C ALA A 206 13.25 -27.34 2.72
N THR A 207 13.37 -26.78 1.53
CA THR A 207 12.30 -25.97 0.92
C THR A 207 11.03 -26.81 0.76
N PRO A 208 9.88 -26.38 1.33
CA PRO A 208 8.62 -27.10 1.19
C PRO A 208 8.12 -27.05 -0.25
N ALA A 209 7.39 -28.10 -0.66
CA ALA A 209 6.69 -28.14 -1.95
C ALA A 209 5.26 -27.60 -1.77
N PRO A 210 4.94 -26.35 -2.15
CA PRO A 210 3.68 -25.71 -1.78
C PRO A 210 2.45 -26.47 -2.29
N GLY A 211 2.54 -27.04 -3.51
CA GLY A 211 1.46 -27.83 -4.10
C GLY A 211 1.10 -29.13 -3.35
N THR A 212 1.90 -29.52 -2.36
CA THR A 212 1.66 -30.69 -1.51
C THR A 212 1.27 -30.31 -0.09
N VAL A 213 1.85 -29.23 0.45
CA VAL A 213 1.77 -28.91 1.89
C VAL A 213 0.93 -27.68 2.21
N CYS A 214 0.55 -26.87 1.22
CA CYS A 214 -0.23 -25.66 1.41
C CYS A 214 -1.70 -25.82 0.99
N PRO A 215 -2.61 -25.01 1.55
CA PRO A 215 -3.97 -24.89 1.02
C PRO A 215 -3.97 -24.47 -0.46
N ALA A 216 -5.03 -24.84 -1.19
CA ALA A 216 -5.15 -24.58 -2.62
C ALA A 216 -5.16 -23.08 -2.99
N ASN A 217 -5.48 -22.21 -2.03
CA ASN A 217 -5.52 -20.76 -2.15
C ASN A 217 -4.33 -20.05 -1.46
N PHE A 218 -3.26 -20.78 -1.11
CA PHE A 218 -1.98 -20.15 -0.76
C PHE A 218 -1.35 -19.51 -2.01
N GLY A 219 -0.79 -18.32 -1.85
CA GLY A 219 -0.23 -17.51 -2.94
C GLY A 219 -1.26 -16.62 -3.64
N ASN A 220 -2.52 -16.60 -3.19
CA ASN A 220 -3.53 -15.71 -3.76
C ASN A 220 -3.30 -14.27 -3.32
N SER A 221 -2.58 -13.51 -4.13
CA SER A 221 -2.54 -12.04 -4.08
C SER A 221 -3.39 -11.51 -5.23
N ASP A 222 -4.64 -11.16 -4.93
CA ASP A 222 -5.63 -10.77 -5.93
C ASP A 222 -5.62 -9.26 -6.17
N ILE A 223 -5.94 -8.83 -7.38
CA ILE A 223 -6.26 -7.43 -7.66
C ILE A 223 -7.77 -7.23 -7.48
N PHE A 224 -8.15 -6.43 -6.50
CA PHE A 224 -9.52 -5.96 -6.32
C PHE A 224 -9.67 -4.53 -6.83
N GLY A 225 -10.91 -4.14 -7.13
CA GLY A 225 -11.22 -2.78 -7.53
C GLY A 225 -12.57 -2.33 -7.02
N GLY A 226 -12.72 -1.01 -6.90
CA GLY A 226 -13.90 -0.38 -6.34
C GLY A 226 -13.89 1.13 -6.56
N PRO A 227 -15.02 1.79 -6.24
CA PRO A 227 -15.13 3.24 -6.25
C PRO A 227 -14.30 3.90 -5.14
#